data_AF-A0A6S7LQW3-F1
#
_entry.id   AF-A0A6S7LQW3-F1
#
_cell.length_a   1.000
_cell.length_b   1.000
_cell.length_c   1.000
_cell.angle_alpha   90.00
_cell.angle_beta   90.00
_cell.angle_gamma   90.00
#
_symmetry.space_group_name_H-M   'P 1'
#
loop_
_entity.id
_entity.type
_entity.pdbx_description
1 polymer ?
#
loop_
_entity_poly.entity_id
_entity_poly.type
_entity_poly.pdbx_seq_one_letter_code
_entity_poly.pdbx_strand_id
1 'polypeptide(L)'
;MEHITLEDVPYPVYQEVLHKLANFPEDRLDEFTQSDNHLNICDLLFSAGYPHLTISPERRQLAFECCLQYEVITKRITTLDDMRKGLQGVKVWGNTILALLERWPDLKEKLFPRKSQNSIDLCEFTACIEFQIGDFALANKTRDYFEKYVDELNERGDSGNEERLHDLVLFWTGFSSLPSNSSEKLW
;
A
#
# COMPACT_ATOMS: atom_id res chain seq x y z
N MET A 1 -10.16 -0.04 20.21
CA MET A 1 -8.72 -0.10 19.90
C MET A 1 -8.63 -0.90 18.61
N GLU A 2 -8.14 -0.32 17.52
CA GLU A 2 -7.92 -1.10 16.29
C GLU A 2 -6.79 -2.09 16.60
N HIS A 3 -7.02 -3.37 16.32
CA HIS A 3 -6.05 -4.43 16.54
C HIS A 3 -5.36 -4.75 15.21
N ILE A 4 -4.07 -5.09 15.26
CA ILE A 4 -3.34 -5.55 14.08
C ILE A 4 -3.92 -6.89 13.65
N THR A 5 -4.20 -7.03 12.37
CA THR A 5 -4.79 -8.21 11.76
C THR A 5 -3.89 -8.74 10.65
N LEU A 6 -4.23 -9.92 10.13
CA LEU A 6 -3.52 -10.51 9.00
C LEU A 6 -3.55 -9.62 7.74
N GLU A 7 -4.61 -8.84 7.56
CA GLU A 7 -4.78 -7.92 6.42
C GLU A 7 -3.73 -6.80 6.42
N ASP A 8 -3.15 -6.48 7.58
CA ASP A 8 -2.13 -5.45 7.75
C ASP A 8 -0.73 -5.92 7.32
N VAL A 9 -0.52 -7.21 7.07
CA VAL A 9 0.75 -7.76 6.60
C VAL A 9 0.92 -7.39 5.11
N PRO A 10 1.96 -6.65 4.71
CA PRO A 10 2.00 -6.06 3.36
C PRO A 10 2.41 -7.03 2.25
N TYR A 11 3.02 -8.16 2.58
CA TYR A 11 3.47 -9.13 1.58
C TYR A 11 2.56 -10.37 1.62
N PRO A 12 1.88 -10.72 0.49
CA PRO A 12 0.96 -11.86 0.44
C PRO A 12 1.59 -13.20 0.87
N VAL A 13 2.88 -13.40 0.61
CA VAL A 13 3.61 -14.61 1.02
C VAL A 13 3.58 -14.79 2.54
N TYR A 14 3.79 -13.73 3.32
CA TYR A 14 3.77 -13.81 4.78
C TYR A 14 2.33 -13.89 5.33
N GLN A 15 1.35 -13.29 4.64
CA GLN A 15 -0.06 -13.51 4.95
C GLN A 15 -0.43 -14.99 4.84
N GLU A 16 -0.01 -15.64 3.75
CA GLU A 16 -0.29 -17.05 3.49
C GLU A 16 0.38 -17.94 4.55
N VAL A 17 1.64 -17.69 4.89
CA VAL A 17 2.36 -18.43 5.93
C VAL A 17 1.66 -18.32 7.28
N LEU A 18 1.27 -17.11 7.70
CA LEU A 18 0.59 -16.88 8.98
C LEU A 18 -0.83 -17.44 9.00
N HIS A 19 -1.57 -17.34 7.88
CA HIS A 19 -2.88 -17.95 7.73
C HIS A 19 -2.79 -19.47 7.85
N LYS A 20 -1.80 -20.08 7.20
CA LYS A 20 -1.55 -21.52 7.28
C LYS A 20 -1.13 -21.94 8.68
N LEU A 21 -0.26 -21.18 9.37
CA LEU A 21 0.10 -21.46 10.77
C LEU A 21 -1.14 -21.50 11.67
N ALA A 22 -2.03 -20.51 11.54
CA ALA A 22 -3.23 -20.41 12.37
C ALA A 22 -4.17 -21.62 12.20
N ASN A 23 -4.26 -22.15 10.97
CA ASN A 23 -5.20 -23.21 10.59
C ASN A 23 -4.54 -24.59 10.42
N PHE A 24 -3.25 -24.75 10.72
CA PHE A 24 -2.55 -26.00 10.50
C PHE A 24 -3.02 -27.10 11.48
N PRO A 25 -3.11 -28.37 11.06
CA PRO A 25 -3.42 -29.49 11.94
C PRO A 25 -2.44 -29.58 13.11
N GLU A 26 -2.95 -29.72 14.33
CA GLU A 26 -2.15 -29.68 15.56
C GLU A 26 -1.10 -30.79 15.63
N ASP A 27 -1.46 -31.95 15.08
CA ASP A 27 -0.69 -33.19 15.04
C ASP A 27 0.46 -33.15 14.03
N ARG A 28 0.54 -32.10 13.20
CA ARG A 28 1.55 -31.92 12.14
C ARG A 28 2.29 -30.59 12.21
N LEU A 29 2.14 -29.84 13.32
CA LEU A 29 2.76 -28.53 13.48
C LEU A 29 4.29 -28.52 13.41
N ASP A 30 4.92 -29.66 13.71
CA ASP A 30 6.35 -29.87 13.56
C ASP A 30 6.81 -29.75 12.09
N GLU A 31 5.97 -30.11 11.12
CA GLU A 31 6.23 -29.94 9.69
C GLU A 31 6.39 -28.48 9.27
N PHE A 32 5.83 -27.54 10.06
CA PHE A 32 5.95 -26.10 9.84
C PHE A 32 7.36 -25.55 10.19
N THR A 33 8.20 -26.37 10.82
CA THR A 33 9.57 -26.04 11.22
C THR A 33 10.64 -26.81 10.45
N GLN A 34 10.23 -27.75 9.59
CA GLN A 34 11.15 -28.54 8.76
C GLN A 34 11.74 -27.68 7.64
N SER A 35 13.07 -27.72 7.47
CA SER A 35 13.83 -26.91 6.50
C SER A 35 13.37 -27.06 5.06
N ASP A 36 12.76 -28.18 4.72
CA ASP A 36 12.39 -28.54 3.36
C ASP A 36 10.97 -28.07 3.00
N ASN A 37 10.27 -27.45 3.95
CA ASN A 37 8.94 -26.90 3.74
C ASN A 37 9.04 -25.46 3.21
N HIS A 38 8.45 -25.21 2.04
CA HIS A 38 8.30 -23.87 1.45
C HIS A 38 7.55 -22.86 2.34
N LEU A 39 6.91 -23.32 3.41
CA LEU A 39 6.18 -22.53 4.40
C LEU A 39 6.88 -22.45 5.76
N ASN A 40 8.16 -22.83 5.81
CA ASN A 40 8.94 -22.83 7.04
C ASN A 40 8.92 -21.44 7.70
N ILE A 41 8.44 -21.39 8.93
CA ILE A 41 8.31 -20.14 9.70
C ILE A 41 9.56 -19.83 10.54
N CYS A 42 10.55 -20.73 10.61
CA CYS A 42 11.78 -20.54 11.39
C CYS A 42 12.55 -19.31 10.95
N ASP A 43 12.65 -19.02 9.65
CA ASP A 43 13.30 -17.80 9.15
C ASP A 43 12.56 -16.54 9.62
N LEU A 44 11.23 -16.60 9.65
CA LEU A 44 10.38 -15.51 10.12
C LEU A 44 10.51 -15.29 11.63
N LEU A 45 10.52 -16.37 12.41
CA LEU A 45 10.77 -16.32 13.86
C LEU A 45 12.18 -15.84 14.18
N PHE A 46 13.18 -16.28 13.44
CA PHE A 46 14.56 -15.82 13.58
C PHE A 46 14.64 -14.32 13.33
N SER A 47 14.04 -13.85 12.24
CA SER A 47 13.96 -12.44 11.89
C SER A 47 13.22 -11.62 12.95
N ALA A 48 12.19 -12.19 13.54
CA ALA A 48 11.41 -11.61 14.64
C ALA A 48 12.15 -11.58 15.99
N GLY A 49 13.31 -12.25 16.10
CA GLY A 49 14.09 -12.32 17.34
C GLY A 49 13.70 -13.47 18.28
N TYR A 50 12.92 -14.44 17.79
CA TYR A 50 12.43 -15.60 18.54
C TYR A 50 12.90 -16.95 17.99
N PRO A 51 14.22 -17.15 17.73
CA PRO A 51 14.72 -18.40 17.15
C PRO A 51 14.55 -19.62 18.08
N HIS A 52 14.28 -19.38 19.36
CA HIS A 52 14.08 -20.39 20.39
C HIS A 52 12.61 -20.84 20.51
N LEU A 53 11.69 -20.20 19.79
CA LEU A 53 10.27 -20.52 19.87
C LEU A 53 9.96 -21.76 19.04
N THR A 54 9.69 -22.87 19.71
CA THR A 54 9.20 -24.09 19.07
C THR A 54 7.71 -23.96 18.78
N ILE A 55 7.30 -24.30 17.54
CA ILE A 55 5.89 -24.38 17.17
C ILE A 55 5.28 -25.63 17.81
N SER A 56 4.34 -25.41 18.71
CA SER A 56 3.52 -26.43 19.35
C SER A 56 2.07 -25.92 19.46
N PRO A 57 1.07 -26.79 19.72
CA PRO A 57 -0.31 -26.35 19.85
C PRO A 57 -0.48 -25.21 20.87
N GLU A 58 0.21 -25.30 22.01
CA GLU A 58 0.18 -24.33 23.10
C GLU A 58 0.85 -22.99 22.76
N ARG A 59 1.85 -23.01 21.86
CA ARG A 59 2.66 -21.83 21.52
C ARG A 59 2.35 -21.24 20.15
N ARG A 60 1.43 -21.86 19.41
CA ARG A 60 1.04 -21.45 18.05
C ARG A 60 0.56 -20.01 18.02
N GLN A 61 -0.30 -19.61 18.97
CA GLN A 61 -0.80 -18.25 19.05
C GLN A 61 0.34 -17.26 19.31
N LEU A 62 1.25 -17.58 20.23
CA LEU A 62 2.42 -16.75 20.52
C LEU A 62 3.31 -16.60 19.28
N ALA A 63 3.56 -17.68 18.54
CA ALA A 63 4.33 -17.64 17.30
C ALA A 63 3.67 -16.74 16.25
N PHE A 64 2.35 -16.90 16.08
CA PHE A 64 1.56 -16.07 15.17
C PHE A 64 1.66 -14.58 15.53
N GLU A 65 1.46 -14.23 16.80
CA GLU A 65 1.51 -12.85 17.28
C GLU A 65 2.91 -12.25 17.14
N CYS A 66 3.96 -12.99 17.50
CA CYS A 66 5.35 -12.57 17.34
C CYS A 66 5.68 -12.24 15.87
N CYS A 67 5.30 -13.13 14.95
CA CYS A 67 5.54 -12.94 13.53
C CYS A 67 4.68 -11.81 12.95
N LEU A 68 3.40 -11.70 13.33
CA LEU A 68 2.51 -10.63 12.90
C LEU A 68 3.03 -9.26 13.33
N GLN A 69 3.38 -9.12 14.62
CA GLN A 69 3.94 -7.88 15.15
C GLN A 69 5.25 -7.51 14.45
N TYR A 70 6.12 -8.49 14.20
CA TYR A 70 7.36 -8.27 13.49
C TYR A 70 7.13 -7.78 12.06
N GLU A 71 6.26 -8.48 11.32
CA GLU A 71 5.96 -8.16 9.93
C GLU A 71 5.25 -6.84 9.75
N VAL A 72 4.45 -6.38 10.71
CA VAL A 72 3.68 -5.13 10.61
C VAL A 72 4.42 -3.94 11.23
N ILE A 73 4.95 -4.10 12.45
CA ILE A 73 5.54 -3.00 13.24
C ILE A 73 7.06 -3.07 13.26
N THR A 74 7.65 -4.14 13.78
CA THR A 74 9.07 -4.14 14.17
C THR A 74 9.99 -3.88 12.98
N LYS A 75 9.72 -4.51 11.82
CA LYS A 75 10.47 -4.26 10.57
C LYS A 75 10.44 -2.81 10.11
N ARG A 76 9.43 -2.03 10.51
CA ARG A 76 9.19 -0.65 10.06
C ARG A 76 9.47 0.39 11.13
N ILE A 77 10.02 0.01 12.28
CA ILE A 77 10.16 0.95 13.40
C ILE A 77 10.96 2.20 13.03
N THR A 78 11.99 2.05 12.19
CA THR A 78 12.80 3.17 11.68
C THR A 78 11.99 4.09 10.76
N THR A 79 11.24 3.52 9.81
CA THR A 79 10.35 4.27 8.91
C THR A 79 9.20 4.94 9.66
N LEU A 80 8.58 4.25 10.62
CA LEU A 80 7.53 4.79 11.47
C LEU A 80 8.06 5.93 12.34
N ASP A 81 9.29 5.81 12.86
CA ASP A 81 9.94 6.87 13.62
C ASP A 81 10.25 8.09 12.76
N ASP A 82 10.68 7.88 11.51
CA ASP A 82 10.93 8.95 10.55
C ASP A 82 9.62 9.66 10.16
N MET A 83 8.55 8.90 9.85
CA MET A 83 7.22 9.46 9.63
C MET A 83 6.73 10.26 10.83
N ARG A 84 6.88 9.73 12.05
CA ARG A 84 6.54 10.43 13.30
C ARG A 84 7.29 11.76 13.41
N LYS A 85 8.60 11.77 13.15
CA LYS A 85 9.43 12.98 13.15
C LYS A 85 8.98 13.98 12.09
N GLY A 86 8.70 13.52 10.86
CA GLY A 86 8.19 14.35 9.78
C GLY A 86 6.85 15.01 10.14
N LEU A 87 5.89 14.23 10.63
CA LEU A 87 4.57 14.73 11.04
C LEU A 87 4.61 15.68 12.24
N GLN A 88 5.59 15.54 13.13
CA GLN A 88 5.86 16.48 14.23
C GLN A 88 6.60 17.74 13.77
N GLY A 89 7.44 17.62 12.74
CA GLY A 89 8.25 18.72 12.21
C GLY A 89 7.44 19.71 11.38
N VAL A 90 6.44 19.24 10.64
CA VAL A 90 5.57 20.10 9.83
C VAL A 90 4.51 20.76 10.71
N LYS A 91 4.53 22.09 10.75
CA LYS A 91 3.57 22.91 11.51
C LYS A 91 2.76 23.82 10.60
N VAL A 92 1.45 23.78 10.73
CA VAL A 92 0.52 24.72 10.08
C VAL A 92 -0.07 25.60 11.17
N TRP A 93 0.24 26.91 11.10
CA TRP A 93 -0.17 27.90 12.11
C TRP A 93 0.17 27.47 13.56
N GLY A 94 1.33 26.84 13.74
CA GLY A 94 1.82 26.38 15.04
C GLY A 94 1.31 25.01 15.50
N ASN A 95 0.35 24.39 14.79
CA ASN A 95 -0.14 23.03 15.10
C ASN A 95 0.59 22.00 14.24
N THR A 96 0.98 20.87 14.83
CA THR A 96 1.52 19.72 14.08
C THR A 96 0.40 19.05 13.27
N ILE A 97 0.76 18.31 12.22
CA ILE A 97 -0.22 17.53 11.47
C ILE A 97 -0.96 16.55 12.38
N LEU A 98 -0.26 15.93 13.33
CA LEU A 98 -0.87 15.04 14.33
C LEU A 98 -1.93 15.76 15.17
N ALA A 99 -1.63 16.96 15.69
CA ALA A 99 -2.58 17.75 16.46
C ALA A 99 -3.80 18.18 15.64
N LEU A 100 -3.62 18.44 14.33
CA LEU A 100 -4.71 18.73 13.42
C LEU A 100 -5.60 17.50 13.17
N LEU A 101 -5.00 16.33 12.99
CA LEU A 101 -5.72 15.06 12.80
C LEU A 101 -6.51 14.64 14.05
N GLU A 102 -5.96 14.86 15.23
CA GLU A 102 -6.68 14.62 16.50
C GLU A 102 -7.91 15.52 16.63
N ARG A 103 -7.80 16.78 16.18
CA ARG A 103 -8.90 17.75 16.23
C ARG A 103 -9.94 17.54 15.13
N TRP A 104 -9.51 17.10 13.95
CA TRP A 104 -10.34 16.92 12.76
C TRP A 104 -10.07 15.55 12.11
N PRO A 105 -10.64 14.46 12.65
CA PRO A 105 -10.39 13.10 12.16
C PRO A 105 -10.72 12.91 10.68
N ASP A 106 -11.70 13.66 10.15
CA ASP A 106 -12.11 13.61 8.74
C ASP A 106 -10.99 14.03 7.77
N LEU A 107 -9.96 14.74 8.26
CA LEU A 107 -8.78 15.07 7.45
C LEU A 107 -7.89 13.85 7.19
N LYS A 108 -8.04 12.75 7.95
CA LYS A 108 -7.24 11.53 7.78
C LYS A 108 -7.35 10.99 6.36
N GLU A 109 -8.57 10.91 5.81
CA GLU A 109 -8.81 10.39 4.46
C GLU A 109 -8.28 11.34 3.37
N LYS A 110 -8.07 12.64 3.67
CA LYS A 110 -7.43 13.59 2.74
C LYS A 110 -5.91 13.51 2.76
N LEU A 111 -5.32 13.29 3.94
CA LEU A 111 -3.87 13.19 4.12
C LEU A 111 -3.33 11.79 3.81
N PHE A 112 -4.16 10.77 3.99
CA PHE A 112 -3.85 9.36 3.75
C PHE A 112 -5.01 8.71 2.96
N PRO A 113 -5.19 9.06 1.68
CA PRO A 113 -6.26 8.51 0.87
C PRO A 113 -6.12 7.00 0.72
N ARG A 114 -7.24 6.26 0.77
CA ARG A 114 -7.25 4.81 0.56
C ARG A 114 -6.91 4.51 -0.89
N LYS A 115 -6.08 3.47 -1.12
CA LYS A 115 -5.79 3.01 -2.49
C LYS A 115 -7.05 2.69 -3.30
N SER A 116 -8.10 2.17 -2.65
CA SER A 116 -9.39 1.85 -3.29
C SER A 116 -10.24 3.08 -3.62
N GLN A 117 -9.90 4.27 -3.13
CA GLN A 117 -10.57 5.53 -3.48
C GLN A 117 -9.88 6.25 -4.65
N ASN A 118 -8.77 5.71 -5.14
CA ASN A 118 -7.98 6.31 -6.22
C ASN A 118 -8.28 5.67 -7.59
N SER A 119 -9.50 5.21 -7.82
CA SER A 119 -9.91 4.86 -9.18
C SER A 119 -10.07 6.15 -9.97
N ILE A 120 -9.12 6.44 -10.84
CA ILE A 120 -9.24 7.54 -11.79
C ILE A 120 -10.25 7.12 -12.85
N ASP A 121 -11.35 7.87 -12.97
CA ASP A 121 -12.28 7.69 -14.08
C ASP A 121 -11.66 8.22 -15.37
N LEU A 122 -11.68 7.39 -16.42
CA LEU A 122 -11.10 7.72 -17.72
C LEU A 122 -11.77 8.95 -18.35
N CYS A 123 -13.09 9.08 -18.23
CA CYS A 123 -13.83 10.22 -18.79
C CYS A 123 -13.50 11.51 -18.03
N GLU A 124 -13.35 11.45 -16.71
CA GLU A 124 -12.92 12.60 -15.92
C GLU A 124 -11.47 13.01 -16.24
N PHE A 125 -10.57 12.05 -16.36
CA PHE A 125 -9.16 12.32 -16.70
C PHE A 125 -9.01 12.96 -18.07
N THR A 126 -9.65 12.38 -19.09
CA THR A 126 -9.63 12.91 -20.46
C THR A 126 -10.23 14.32 -20.55
N ALA A 127 -11.25 14.63 -19.75
CA ALA A 127 -11.82 15.99 -19.67
C ALA A 127 -10.84 17.02 -19.09
N CYS A 128 -9.91 16.60 -18.21
CA CYS A 128 -8.93 17.47 -17.57
C CYS A 128 -7.67 17.70 -18.43
N ILE A 129 -7.47 16.94 -19.51
CA ILE A 129 -6.32 17.12 -20.41
C ILE A 129 -6.57 18.26 -21.39
N GLU A 130 -5.56 19.09 -21.62
CA GLU A 130 -5.55 20.09 -22.67
C GLU A 130 -4.30 19.90 -23.55
N PHE A 131 -4.52 19.66 -24.84
CA PHE A 131 -3.44 19.60 -25.81
C PHE A 131 -3.21 21.01 -26.35
N GLN A 132 -1.99 21.52 -26.20
CA GLN A 132 -1.59 22.74 -26.88
C GLN A 132 -1.67 22.52 -28.39
N ILE A 133 -2.58 23.25 -29.05
CA ILE A 133 -2.83 23.11 -30.49
C ILE A 133 -1.62 23.67 -31.25
N GLY A 134 -0.79 22.77 -31.78
CA GLY A 134 0.22 23.07 -32.79
C GLY A 134 -0.13 22.36 -34.09
N ASP A 135 -0.13 23.09 -35.20
CA ASP A 135 -0.55 22.62 -36.53
C ASP A 135 0.49 21.70 -37.20
N PHE A 136 0.96 20.68 -36.47
CA PHE A 136 2.01 19.77 -36.89
C PHE A 136 1.47 18.33 -36.89
N ALA A 137 1.60 17.62 -38.02
CA ALA A 137 1.19 16.23 -38.15
C ALA A 137 1.80 15.30 -37.07
N LEU A 138 2.99 15.64 -36.55
CA LEU A 138 3.64 14.93 -35.44
C LEU A 138 2.89 15.10 -34.11
N ALA A 139 2.31 16.28 -33.85
CA ALA A 139 1.56 16.56 -32.63
C ALA A 139 0.27 15.72 -32.58
N ASN A 140 -0.46 15.63 -33.70
CA ASN A 140 -1.64 14.77 -33.83
C ASN A 140 -1.28 13.30 -33.63
N LYS A 141 -0.19 12.82 -34.25
CA LYS A 141 0.24 11.44 -34.07
C LYS A 141 0.67 11.12 -32.63
N THR A 142 1.30 12.07 -31.95
CA THR A 142 1.71 11.93 -30.55
C THR A 142 0.48 11.89 -29.63
N ARG A 143 -0.53 12.71 -29.91
CA ARG A 143 -1.82 12.67 -29.23
C ARG A 143 -2.50 11.31 -29.39
N ASP A 144 -2.56 10.77 -30.60
CA ASP A 144 -3.16 9.45 -30.86
C ASP A 144 -2.45 8.33 -30.07
N TYR A 145 -1.11 8.39 -29.94
CA TYR A 145 -0.37 7.44 -29.13
C TYR A 145 -0.62 7.61 -27.64
N PHE A 146 -0.72 8.84 -27.18
CA PHE A 146 -1.00 9.13 -25.78
C PHE A 146 -2.40 8.65 -25.37
N GLU A 147 -3.42 8.97 -26.17
CA GLU A 147 -4.80 8.53 -25.91
C GLU A 147 -4.90 6.99 -25.88
N LYS A 148 -4.21 6.28 -26.79
CA LYS A 148 -4.14 4.81 -26.74
C LYS A 148 -3.46 4.27 -25.50
N TYR A 149 -2.36 4.88 -25.07
CA TYR A 149 -1.66 4.47 -23.85
C TYR A 149 -2.54 4.65 -22.61
N VAL A 150 -3.33 5.73 -22.58
CA VAL A 150 -4.30 5.98 -21.51
C VAL A 150 -5.40 4.90 -21.49
N ASP A 151 -5.93 4.52 -22.65
CA ASP A 151 -6.90 3.43 -22.76
C ASP A 151 -6.31 2.10 -22.27
N GLU A 152 -5.07 1.77 -22.69
CA GLU A 152 -4.36 0.57 -22.23
C GLU A 152 -4.17 0.54 -20.71
N LEU A 153 -3.85 1.68 -20.10
CA LEU A 153 -3.70 1.78 -18.63
C LEU A 153 -5.03 1.62 -17.88
N ASN A 154 -6.14 2.04 -18.48
CA ASN A 154 -7.48 1.91 -17.91
C ASN A 154 -8.01 0.47 -17.98
N GLU A 155 -7.64 -0.28 -19.04
CA GLU A 155 -8.03 -1.68 -19.22
C GLU A 155 -7.27 -2.67 -18.31
N ARG A 156 -6.13 -2.25 -17.76
CA ARG A 156 -5.37 -3.05 -16.79
C ARG A 156 -6.18 -3.18 -15.50
N GLY A 157 -6.65 -4.40 -15.22
CA GLY A 157 -7.42 -4.71 -14.01
C GLY A 157 -6.62 -4.62 -12.70
N ASP A 158 -7.28 -4.94 -11.59
CA ASP A 158 -6.72 -4.79 -10.23
C ASP A 158 -5.60 -5.78 -9.86
N SER A 159 -5.24 -6.70 -10.74
CA SER A 159 -4.31 -7.79 -10.47
C SER A 159 -2.88 -7.47 -10.92
N GLY A 160 -2.03 -7.00 -9.99
CA GLY A 160 -0.56 -6.98 -10.17
C GLY A 160 0.13 -5.65 -9.86
N ASN A 161 1.47 -5.68 -9.92
CA ASN A 161 2.41 -4.55 -9.79
C ASN A 161 2.52 -3.71 -11.09
N GLU A 162 1.48 -3.71 -11.91
CA GLU A 162 1.48 -3.04 -13.21
C GLU A 162 1.10 -1.57 -13.07
N GLU A 163 1.73 -0.70 -13.89
CA GLU A 163 1.41 0.72 -13.96
C GLU A 163 -0.05 0.93 -14.40
N ARG A 164 -0.74 1.86 -13.73
CA ARG A 164 -2.16 2.19 -13.95
C ARG A 164 -2.36 3.67 -14.23
N LEU A 165 -3.60 4.02 -14.59
CA LEU A 165 -3.99 5.41 -14.82
C LEU A 165 -3.72 6.31 -13.61
N HIS A 166 -3.91 5.81 -12.40
CA HIS A 166 -3.54 6.49 -11.16
C HIS A 166 -2.04 6.86 -11.12
N ASP A 167 -1.17 5.95 -11.52
CA ASP A 167 0.28 6.16 -11.47
C ASP A 167 0.72 7.19 -12.51
N LEU A 168 0.04 7.24 -13.67
CA LEU A 168 0.23 8.29 -14.66
C LEU A 168 -0.17 9.68 -14.11
N VAL A 169 -1.33 9.77 -13.44
CA VAL A 169 -1.78 11.04 -12.81
C VAL A 169 -0.80 11.49 -11.74
N LEU A 170 -0.34 10.57 -10.89
CA LEU A 170 0.65 10.85 -9.84
C LEU A 170 2.00 11.27 -10.44
N PHE A 171 2.46 10.60 -11.48
CA PHE A 171 3.70 10.94 -12.18
C PHE A 171 3.64 12.33 -12.80
N TRP A 172 2.54 12.67 -13.48
CA TRP A 172 2.40 13.93 -14.17
C TRP A 172 2.19 15.09 -13.18
N THR A 173 1.31 14.91 -12.20
CA THR A 173 0.83 16.04 -11.37
C THR A 173 1.43 16.10 -9.98
N GLY A 174 2.05 15.00 -9.52
CA GLY A 174 2.46 14.84 -8.13
C GLY A 174 1.29 14.56 -7.16
N PHE A 175 0.06 14.43 -7.66
CA PHE A 175 -1.14 14.13 -6.87
C PHE A 175 -1.75 12.79 -7.26
N SER A 176 -2.30 12.08 -6.28
CA SER A 176 -2.95 10.78 -6.45
C SER A 176 -4.41 10.87 -6.92
N SER A 177 -4.90 12.07 -7.27
CA SER A 177 -6.30 12.33 -7.58
C SER A 177 -6.45 13.42 -8.64
N LEU A 178 -7.53 13.38 -9.40
CA LEU A 178 -7.91 14.47 -10.30
C LEU A 178 -8.36 15.72 -9.50
N PRO A 179 -8.27 16.91 -10.11
CA PRO A 179 -8.89 18.12 -9.57
C PRO A 179 -10.37 17.89 -9.28
N SER A 180 -10.87 18.47 -8.19
CA SER A 180 -12.28 18.34 -7.78
C SER A 180 -13.25 18.99 -8.77
N ASN A 181 -12.73 19.78 -9.71
CA ASN A 181 -13.47 20.52 -10.70
C ASN A 181 -12.88 20.19 -12.08
N SER A 182 -13.65 19.54 -12.96
CA SER A 182 -13.23 19.14 -14.30
C SER A 182 -12.89 20.31 -15.25
N SER A 183 -13.14 21.54 -14.81
CA SER A 183 -12.65 22.75 -15.50
C SER A 183 -11.20 23.12 -15.16
N GLU A 184 -10.62 22.56 -14.10
CA GLU A 184 -9.20 22.69 -13.79
C GLU A 184 -8.40 21.72 -14.66
N LYS A 185 -7.52 22.27 -15.49
CA LYS A 185 -6.70 21.50 -16.42
C LYS A 185 -5.46 20.95 -15.72
N LEU A 186 -5.05 19.75 -16.13
CA LEU A 186 -3.75 19.19 -15.77
C LEU A 186 -2.70 19.89 -16.65
N TRP A 187 -1.76 20.61 -16.03
CA TRP A 187 -0.68 21.34 -16.70
C TRP A 187 0.59 20.50 -16.75
#